data_AF-A0A9W7Z582-F1
#
_entry.id   AF-A0A9W7Z582-F1
#
_cell.length_a   1.000
_cell.length_b   1.000
_cell.length_c   1.000
_cell.angle_alpha   90.00
_cell.angle_beta   90.00
_cell.angle_gamma   90.00
#
_symmetry.space_group_name_H-M   'P 1'
#
loop_
_entity.id
_entity.type
_entity.pdbx_description
1 polymer ?
#
loop_
_entity_poly.entity_id
_entity_poly.type
_entity_poly.pdbx_seq_one_letter_code
_entity_poly.pdbx_strand_id
1 'polypeptide(L)'
;MVSGFVKSLSSFTYRTFFKKESTYFTTIVGSGVIFSITFNTLFDKYWDKKTAGTKWEDIKDRYLSSNEALIFAGTFHGIHALASRISPALKGNATRDLGIQTIDTKNFRVHCFQTPTGIKFIAATDLLLTDLTDVLKSVYRLYCDYALKNPFYNLEMPIRSDMFDTMLLKLVQTS
;
A
#
# COMPACT_ATOMS: atom_id res chain seq x y z
N MET A 1 -26.05 72.76 24.81
CA MET A 1 -26.32 71.74 25.85
C MET A 1 -26.82 70.39 25.31
N VAL A 2 -27.40 70.29 24.11
CA VAL A 2 -27.98 69.04 23.57
C VAL A 2 -26.96 67.94 23.21
N SER A 3 -25.73 68.30 22.82
CA SER A 3 -24.68 67.36 22.37
C SER A 3 -24.16 66.41 23.46
N GLY A 4 -24.03 66.88 24.71
CA GLY A 4 -23.53 66.06 25.82
C GLY A 4 -24.54 65.02 26.32
N PHE A 5 -25.83 65.36 26.30
CA PHE A 5 -26.90 64.45 26.68
C PHE A 5 -27.06 63.30 25.70
N VAL A 6 -27.02 63.58 24.39
CA VAL A 6 -27.10 62.54 23.35
C VAL A 6 -25.90 61.58 23.41
N LYS A 7 -24.69 62.08 23.70
CA LYS A 7 -23.50 61.23 23.92
C LYS A 7 -23.58 60.39 25.20
N SER A 8 -24.18 60.91 26.26
CA SER A 8 -24.39 60.17 27.52
C SER A 8 -25.44 59.07 27.35
N LEU A 9 -26.54 59.38 26.66
CA LEU A 9 -27.60 58.41 26.38
C LEU A 9 -27.15 57.32 25.40
N SER A 10 -26.35 57.67 24.39
CA SER A 10 -25.80 56.70 23.43
C SER A 10 -24.76 55.80 24.07
N SER A 11 -23.88 56.34 24.91
CA SER A 11 -22.90 55.54 25.66
C SER A 11 -23.56 54.66 26.71
N PHE A 12 -24.65 55.11 27.35
CA PHE A 12 -25.44 54.32 28.29
C PHE A 12 -26.22 53.20 27.60
N THR A 13 -26.92 53.47 26.50
CA THR A 13 -27.63 52.44 25.72
C THR A 13 -26.67 51.44 25.07
N TYR A 14 -25.54 51.90 24.54
CA TYR A 14 -24.49 51.03 24.01
C TYR A 14 -23.86 50.14 25.09
N ARG A 15 -23.51 50.69 26.27
CA ARG A 15 -22.96 49.89 27.39
C ARG A 15 -23.98 48.92 27.97
N THR A 16 -25.24 49.31 28.06
CA THR A 16 -26.26 48.55 28.80
C THR A 16 -26.90 47.49 27.92
N PHE A 17 -27.19 47.80 26.65
CA PHE A 17 -27.86 46.88 25.73
C PHE A 17 -26.88 46.23 24.75
N PHE A 18 -26.17 47.00 23.93
CA PHE A 18 -25.35 46.42 22.86
C PHE A 18 -24.07 45.73 23.34
N LYS A 19 -23.42 46.25 24.38
CA LYS A 19 -22.21 45.65 24.95
C LYS A 19 -22.52 44.38 25.72
N LYS A 20 -23.62 44.33 26.48
CA LYS A 20 -24.05 43.10 27.19
C LYS A 20 -24.47 42.01 26.21
N GLU A 21 -25.34 42.31 25.25
CA GLU A 21 -25.82 41.32 24.27
C GLU A 21 -24.71 40.78 23.36
N SER A 22 -23.79 41.65 22.91
CA SER A 22 -22.62 41.22 22.14
C SER A 22 -21.66 40.34 22.97
N THR A 23 -21.54 40.61 24.28
CA THR A 23 -20.74 39.78 25.19
C THR A 23 -21.36 38.39 25.38
N TYR A 24 -22.70 38.30 25.52
CA TYR A 24 -23.39 37.01 25.56
C TYR A 24 -23.20 36.23 24.26
N PHE A 25 -23.41 36.86 23.11
CA PHE A 25 -23.22 36.22 21.81
C PHE A 25 -21.79 35.72 21.59
N THR A 26 -20.77 36.56 21.85
CA THR A 26 -19.36 36.16 21.68
C THR A 26 -18.94 35.05 22.65
N THR A 27 -19.46 35.05 23.87
CA THR A 27 -19.20 33.99 24.85
C THR A 27 -19.83 32.67 24.40
N ILE A 28 -21.08 32.71 23.92
CA ILE A 28 -21.79 31.52 23.44
C ILE A 28 -21.08 30.96 22.20
N VAL A 29 -20.83 31.79 21.18
CA VAL A 29 -20.17 31.35 19.94
C VAL A 29 -18.74 30.89 20.21
N GLY A 30 -17.97 31.66 21.00
CA GLY A 30 -16.61 31.31 21.37
C GLY A 30 -16.53 29.98 22.13
N SER A 31 -17.46 29.76 23.08
CA SER A 31 -17.55 28.49 23.80
C SER A 31 -17.89 27.31 22.88
N GLY A 32 -18.79 27.50 21.90
CA GLY A 32 -19.14 26.48 20.92
C GLY A 32 -17.98 26.08 20.02
N VAL A 33 -17.18 27.06 19.57
CA VAL A 33 -15.99 26.80 18.75
C VAL A 33 -14.89 26.10 19.56
N ILE A 34 -14.64 26.53 20.79
CA ILE A 34 -13.66 25.87 21.67
C ILE A 34 -14.11 24.45 22.01
N PHE A 35 -15.40 24.26 22.30
CA PHE A 35 -15.98 22.95 22.55
C PHE A 35 -15.85 22.04 21.34
N SER A 36 -16.17 22.49 20.12
CA SER A 36 -16.10 21.62 18.94
C SER A 36 -14.67 21.16 18.64
N ILE A 37 -13.67 22.05 18.76
CA ILE A 37 -12.26 21.70 18.57
C ILE A 37 -11.82 20.70 19.65
N THR A 38 -12.15 20.96 20.91
CA THR A 38 -11.76 20.11 22.04
C THR A 38 -12.46 18.75 21.99
N PHE A 39 -13.76 18.75 21.67
CA PHE A 39 -14.56 17.53 21.56
C PHE A 39 -14.09 16.67 20.39
N ASN A 40 -13.89 17.23 19.20
CA ASN A 40 -13.41 16.46 18.04
C ASN A 40 -12.04 15.85 18.33
N THR A 41 -11.08 16.62 18.86
CA THR A 41 -9.74 16.08 19.16
C THR A 41 -9.75 14.98 20.23
N LEU A 42 -10.60 15.08 21.25
CA LEU A 42 -10.75 14.04 22.27
C LEU A 42 -11.49 12.82 21.72
N PHE A 43 -12.56 13.04 20.96
CA PHE A 43 -13.37 11.98 20.38
C PHE A 43 -12.59 11.19 19.34
N ASP A 44 -11.83 11.87 18.45
CA ASP A 44 -10.95 11.25 17.47
C ASP A 44 -9.90 10.38 18.18
N LYS A 45 -9.21 10.92 19.20
CA LYS A 45 -8.24 10.13 19.99
C LYS A 45 -8.87 8.93 20.69
N TYR A 46 -10.06 9.09 21.24
CA TYR A 46 -10.79 8.01 21.91
C TYR A 46 -11.18 6.93 20.89
N TRP A 47 -11.74 7.34 19.75
CA TRP A 47 -12.19 6.45 18.70
C TRP A 47 -11.02 5.72 18.05
N ASP A 48 -9.93 6.42 17.74
CA ASP A 48 -8.70 5.83 17.19
C ASP A 48 -8.10 4.81 18.14
N LYS A 49 -8.00 5.11 19.45
CA LYS A 49 -7.48 4.16 20.44
C LYS A 49 -8.35 2.91 20.55
N LYS A 50 -9.68 3.08 20.44
CA LYS A 50 -10.64 1.97 20.55
C LYS A 50 -10.71 1.13 19.27
N THR A 51 -10.34 1.70 18.13
CA THR A 51 -10.36 1.05 16.80
C THR A 51 -8.96 0.62 16.36
N ALA A 52 -7.94 0.91 17.15
CA ALA A 52 -6.55 0.56 16.91
C ALA A 52 -6.40 -0.94 16.60
N GLY A 53 -5.79 -1.24 15.46
CA GLY A 53 -5.60 -2.62 14.97
C GLY A 53 -6.72 -3.15 14.07
N THR A 54 -7.87 -2.47 13.99
CA THR A 54 -8.95 -2.79 13.05
C THR A 54 -9.03 -1.81 11.87
N LYS A 55 -8.33 -0.68 11.95
CA LYS A 55 -8.29 0.32 10.88
C LYS A 55 -7.50 -0.22 9.69
N TRP A 56 -8.04 -0.08 8.47
CA TRP A 56 -7.33 -0.47 7.25
C TRP A 56 -5.96 0.19 7.13
N GLU A 57 -5.79 1.42 7.64
CA GLU A 57 -4.51 2.11 7.67
C GLU A 57 -3.44 1.41 8.52
N ASP A 58 -3.83 0.68 9.57
CA ASP A 58 -2.91 -0.08 10.44
C ASP A 58 -2.51 -1.43 9.81
N ILE A 59 -3.32 -1.90 8.84
CA ILE A 59 -3.16 -3.21 8.19
C ILE A 59 -2.58 -3.06 6.78
N LYS A 60 -2.70 -1.88 6.16
CA LYS A 60 -2.29 -1.64 4.76
C LYS A 60 -0.83 -2.00 4.52
N ASP A 61 0.05 -1.76 5.48
CA ASP A 61 1.48 -2.04 5.35
C ASP A 61 1.78 -3.56 5.27
N ARG A 62 0.80 -4.42 5.64
CA ARG A 62 0.87 -5.88 5.47
C ARG A 62 0.44 -6.37 4.09
N TYR A 63 -0.18 -5.51 3.28
CA TYR A 63 -0.66 -5.84 1.95
C TYR A 63 0.02 -4.96 0.91
N LEU A 64 0.77 -5.58 0.01
CA LEU A 64 1.36 -4.85 -1.11
C LEU A 64 0.23 -4.34 -2.01
N SER A 65 0.15 -3.02 -2.20
CA SER A 65 -0.78 -2.43 -3.16
C SER A 65 -0.46 -2.92 -4.57
N SER A 66 -1.47 -3.05 -5.44
CA SER A 66 -1.26 -3.44 -6.84
C SER A 66 -0.22 -2.55 -7.53
N ASN A 67 -0.17 -1.27 -7.20
CA ASN A 67 0.83 -0.34 -7.75
C ASN A 67 2.24 -0.63 -7.25
N GLU A 68 2.40 -0.97 -5.97
CA GLU A 68 3.69 -1.31 -5.39
C GLU A 68 4.21 -2.63 -5.96
N ALA A 69 3.32 -3.59 -6.21
CA ALA A 69 3.66 -4.83 -6.92
C ALA A 69 4.19 -4.57 -8.34
N LEU A 70 3.57 -3.63 -9.06
CA LEU A 70 4.04 -3.22 -10.40
C LEU A 70 5.41 -2.52 -10.34
N ILE A 71 5.61 -1.61 -9.37
CA ILE A 71 6.90 -0.95 -9.14
C ILE A 71 7.98 -1.99 -8.81
N PHE A 72 7.67 -2.94 -7.93
CA PHE A 72 8.58 -4.03 -7.58
C PHE A 72 8.92 -4.88 -8.81
N ALA A 73 7.93 -5.29 -9.60
CA ALA A 73 8.17 -6.10 -10.81
C ALA A 73 9.06 -5.35 -11.83
N GLY A 74 8.83 -4.06 -12.04
CA GLY A 74 9.63 -3.23 -12.95
C GLY A 74 11.07 -3.05 -12.48
N THR A 75 11.26 -2.72 -11.20
CA THR A 75 12.60 -2.58 -10.60
C THR A 75 13.36 -3.90 -10.59
N PHE A 76 12.71 -4.99 -10.20
CA PHE A 76 13.27 -6.34 -10.24
C PHE A 76 13.70 -6.71 -11.66
N HIS A 77 12.89 -6.43 -12.67
CA HIS A 77 13.24 -6.70 -14.07
C HIS A 77 14.54 -5.97 -14.48
N GLY A 78 14.67 -4.69 -14.12
CA GLY A 78 15.88 -3.91 -14.39
C GLY A 78 17.11 -4.48 -13.67
N ILE A 79 16.98 -4.78 -12.38
CA ILE A 79 18.07 -5.34 -11.57
C ILE A 79 18.47 -6.73 -12.09
N HIS A 80 17.50 -7.56 -12.50
CA HIS A 80 17.77 -8.87 -13.10
C HIS A 80 18.61 -8.75 -14.39
N ALA A 81 18.25 -7.81 -15.28
CA ALA A 81 18.98 -7.58 -16.52
C ALA A 81 20.38 -6.99 -16.29
N LEU A 82 20.57 -6.21 -15.22
CA LEU A 82 21.89 -5.73 -14.81
C LEU A 82 22.73 -6.87 -14.23
N ALA A 83 22.16 -7.69 -13.35
CA ALA A 83 22.82 -8.82 -12.73
C ALA A 83 23.40 -9.80 -13.76
N SER A 84 22.64 -10.08 -14.83
CA SER A 84 23.14 -10.94 -15.91
C SER A 84 24.33 -10.32 -16.67
N ARG A 85 24.46 -8.99 -16.71
CA ARG A 85 25.55 -8.30 -17.40
C ARG A 85 26.81 -8.14 -16.55
N ILE A 86 26.65 -7.98 -15.24
CA ILE A 86 27.78 -7.80 -14.30
C ILE A 86 28.32 -9.14 -13.78
N SER A 87 27.64 -10.25 -14.09
CA SER A 87 28.04 -11.57 -13.64
C SER A 87 29.47 -11.88 -14.11
N PRO A 88 30.39 -12.22 -13.19
CA PRO A 88 31.78 -12.52 -13.54
C PRO A 88 31.94 -13.94 -14.13
N ALA A 89 30.85 -14.65 -14.41
CA ALA A 89 30.86 -16.01 -14.92
C ALA A 89 31.69 -16.09 -16.21
N LEU A 90 32.85 -16.73 -16.08
CA LEU A 90 33.86 -16.89 -17.12
C LEU A 90 33.23 -17.52 -18.37
N LYS A 91 33.36 -16.81 -19.50
CA LYS A 91 33.26 -17.32 -20.87
C LYS A 91 34.06 -18.63 -20.97
N GLY A 92 33.43 -19.78 -20.82
CA GLY A 92 34.17 -21.05 -20.83
C GLY A 92 33.30 -22.29 -20.77
N ASN A 93 32.46 -22.45 -19.73
CA ASN A 93 31.58 -23.63 -19.65
C ASN A 93 30.46 -23.54 -18.59
N ALA A 94 30.21 -22.36 -18.03
CA ALA A 94 29.14 -22.18 -17.06
C ALA A 94 27.84 -21.86 -17.79
N THR A 95 26.82 -22.67 -17.52
CA THR A 95 25.41 -22.46 -17.88
C THR A 95 25.07 -20.99 -18.01
N ARG A 96 24.61 -20.58 -19.22
CA ARG A 96 23.94 -19.34 -19.64
C ARG A 96 23.85 -18.24 -18.58
N ASP A 97 24.09 -16.99 -18.98
CA ASP A 97 23.84 -15.75 -18.21
C ASP A 97 22.43 -15.69 -17.56
N LEU A 98 22.23 -16.47 -16.51
CA LEU A 98 21.03 -16.54 -15.71
C LEU A 98 21.19 -15.38 -14.75
N GLY A 99 20.33 -14.35 -14.86
CA GLY A 99 20.40 -13.21 -13.97
C GLY A 99 20.05 -13.60 -12.53
N ILE A 100 19.20 -12.84 -11.87
CA ILE A 100 18.92 -13.10 -10.46
C ILE A 100 18.09 -14.38 -10.31
N GLN A 101 18.64 -15.36 -9.59
CA GLN A 101 17.95 -16.60 -9.23
C GLN A 101 17.37 -16.55 -7.82
N THR A 102 18.15 -16.03 -6.86
CA THR A 102 17.73 -15.94 -5.45
C THR A 102 18.24 -14.64 -4.84
N ILE A 103 17.39 -13.96 -4.07
CA ILE A 103 17.75 -12.82 -3.24
C ILE A 103 17.47 -13.17 -1.78
N ASP A 104 18.52 -13.21 -0.98
CA ASP A 104 18.44 -13.50 0.45
C ASP A 104 18.35 -12.20 1.24
N THR A 105 17.30 -12.05 2.04
CA THR A 105 17.18 -10.98 3.02
C THR A 105 17.21 -11.56 4.43
N LYS A 106 17.15 -10.69 5.45
CA LYS A 106 17.13 -11.12 6.85
C LYS A 106 15.87 -11.89 7.23
N ASN A 107 14.75 -11.64 6.56
CA ASN A 107 13.42 -12.10 6.97
C ASN A 107 12.77 -13.05 5.95
N PHE A 108 13.12 -12.91 4.68
CA PHE A 108 12.58 -13.75 3.62
C PHE A 108 13.60 -13.92 2.49
N ARG A 109 13.38 -14.94 1.68
CA ARG A 109 14.13 -15.23 0.47
C ARG A 109 13.22 -15.07 -0.74
N VAL A 110 13.70 -14.42 -1.78
CA VAL A 110 12.98 -14.28 -3.06
C VAL A 110 13.64 -15.17 -4.08
N HIS A 111 12.89 -16.13 -4.62
CA HIS A 111 13.29 -16.99 -5.71
C HIS A 111 12.73 -16.46 -7.03
N CYS A 112 13.54 -16.50 -8.07
CA CYS A 112 13.16 -16.09 -9.42
C CYS A 112 13.55 -17.15 -10.43
N PHE A 113 12.56 -17.62 -11.18
CA PHE A 113 12.73 -18.51 -12.32
C PHE A 113 12.38 -17.75 -13.60
N GLN A 114 13.36 -17.58 -14.49
CA GLN A 114 13.14 -17.03 -15.82
C GLN A 114 13.01 -18.15 -16.86
N THR A 115 11.93 -18.10 -17.62
CA THR A 115 11.69 -18.99 -18.76
C THR A 115 12.50 -18.59 -19.99
N PRO A 116 12.71 -19.50 -20.96
CA PRO A 116 13.36 -19.17 -22.24
C PRO A 116 12.65 -18.07 -23.03
N THR A 117 11.33 -17.91 -22.84
CA THR A 117 10.53 -16.85 -23.48
C THR A 117 10.68 -15.49 -22.78
N GLY A 118 11.41 -15.41 -21.66
CA GLY A 118 11.68 -14.16 -20.94
C GLY A 118 10.69 -13.84 -19.81
N ILE A 119 9.65 -14.66 -19.63
CA ILE A 119 8.69 -14.54 -18.51
C ILE A 119 9.38 -14.97 -17.22
N LYS A 120 9.18 -14.19 -16.15
CA LYS A 120 9.80 -14.39 -14.84
C LYS A 120 8.74 -14.75 -13.81
N PHE A 121 8.94 -15.86 -13.12
CA PHE A 121 8.13 -16.30 -11.99
C PHE A 121 8.91 -16.01 -10.71
N ILE A 122 8.31 -15.23 -9.81
CA ILE A 122 8.95 -14.77 -8.58
C ILE A 122 8.12 -15.28 -7.40
N ALA A 123 8.77 -15.90 -6.42
CA ALA A 123 8.14 -16.34 -5.18
C ALA A 123 8.95 -15.87 -3.99
N ALA A 124 8.27 -15.37 -2.95
CA ALA A 124 8.88 -15.02 -1.67
C ALA A 124 8.54 -16.09 -0.64
N THR A 125 9.56 -16.58 0.07
CA THR A 125 9.44 -17.64 1.08
C THR A 125 10.29 -17.35 2.29
N ASP A 126 10.11 -18.16 3.33
CA ASP A 126 10.97 -18.14 4.51
C ASP A 126 12.40 -18.61 4.17
N LEU A 127 13.37 -18.26 5.01
CA LEU A 127 14.80 -18.57 4.84
C LEU A 127 15.11 -20.06 4.87
N LEU A 128 14.25 -20.85 5.52
CA LEU A 128 14.41 -22.30 5.68
C LEU A 128 14.28 -23.04 4.34
N LEU A 129 13.50 -22.50 3.41
CA LEU A 129 13.31 -23.10 2.09
C LEU A 129 14.43 -22.67 1.15
N THR A 130 15.17 -23.64 0.62
CA THR A 130 16.43 -23.39 -0.10
C THR A 130 16.30 -23.46 -1.62
N ASP A 131 15.44 -24.33 -2.16
CA ASP A 131 15.23 -24.43 -3.60
C ASP A 131 13.74 -24.58 -3.95
N LEU A 132 13.22 -23.59 -4.68
CA LEU A 132 11.86 -23.55 -5.21
C LEU A 132 11.82 -23.71 -6.73
N THR A 133 12.95 -23.99 -7.37
CA THR A 133 13.06 -23.98 -8.82
C THR A 133 12.07 -24.96 -9.47
N ASP A 134 11.88 -26.14 -8.88
CA ASP A 134 10.96 -27.14 -9.44
C ASP A 134 9.48 -26.80 -9.22
N VAL A 135 9.15 -26.14 -8.11
CA VAL A 135 7.81 -25.58 -7.87
C VAL A 135 7.53 -24.47 -8.87
N LEU A 136 8.48 -23.56 -9.08
CA LEU A 136 8.35 -22.48 -10.08
C LEU A 136 8.25 -23.00 -11.52
N LYS A 137 8.97 -24.08 -11.88
CA LYS A 137 8.77 -24.78 -13.15
C LYS A 137 7.37 -25.38 -13.26
N SER A 138 6.80 -25.86 -12.16
CA SER A 138 5.44 -26.38 -12.12
C SER A 138 4.40 -25.27 -12.27
N VAL A 139 4.62 -24.09 -11.67
CA VAL A 139 3.83 -22.88 -11.94
C VAL A 139 3.91 -22.47 -13.40
N TYR A 140 5.08 -22.57 -14.02
CA TYR A 140 5.24 -22.32 -15.46
C TYR A 140 4.40 -23.28 -16.31
N ARG A 141 4.34 -24.57 -15.96
CA ARG A 141 3.44 -25.53 -16.64
C ARG A 141 1.98 -25.12 -16.53
N LEU A 142 1.53 -24.72 -15.34
CA LEU A 142 0.17 -24.20 -15.13
C LEU A 142 -0.10 -22.94 -15.96
N TYR A 143 0.88 -22.04 -16.06
CA TYR A 143 0.78 -20.85 -16.90
C TYR A 143 0.60 -21.22 -18.39
N CYS A 144 1.38 -22.17 -18.90
CA CYS A 144 1.21 -22.65 -20.27
C CYS A 144 -0.18 -23.25 -20.50
N ASP A 145 -0.70 -24.03 -19.55
CA ASP A 145 -1.97 -24.73 -19.70
C ASP A 145 -3.20 -23.82 -19.60
N TYR A 146 -3.19 -22.84 -18.70
CA TYR A 146 -4.38 -22.02 -18.44
C TYR A 146 -4.33 -20.61 -19.03
N ALA A 147 -3.13 -20.06 -19.26
CA ALA A 147 -2.97 -18.75 -19.90
C ALA A 147 -2.72 -18.88 -21.40
N LEU A 148 -1.70 -19.65 -21.82
CA LEU A 148 -1.31 -19.71 -23.24
C LEU A 148 -2.24 -20.53 -24.12
N LYS A 149 -2.93 -21.53 -23.57
CA LYS A 149 -3.97 -22.28 -24.32
C LYS A 149 -5.27 -21.50 -24.48
N ASN A 150 -5.44 -20.38 -23.77
CA ASN A 150 -6.63 -19.55 -23.89
C ASN A 150 -6.47 -18.58 -25.09
N PRO A 151 -7.24 -18.74 -26.18
CA PRO A 151 -7.10 -17.90 -27.38
C PRO A 151 -7.49 -16.44 -27.16
N PHE A 152 -8.17 -16.12 -26.05
CA PHE A 152 -8.57 -14.76 -25.70
C PHE A 152 -7.59 -14.08 -24.71
N TYR A 153 -6.49 -14.75 -24.37
CA TYR A 153 -5.50 -14.21 -23.45
C TYR A 153 -4.48 -13.33 -24.17
N ASN A 154 -4.34 -12.08 -23.70
CA ASN A 154 -3.31 -11.14 -24.14
C ASN A 154 -2.18 -11.11 -23.11
N LEU A 155 -0.93 -11.19 -23.56
CA LEU A 155 0.25 -11.28 -22.68
C LEU A 155 0.43 -10.08 -21.73
N GLU A 156 -0.01 -8.89 -22.14
CA GLU A 156 0.09 -7.67 -21.34
C GLU A 156 -1.07 -7.47 -20.35
N MET A 157 -2.03 -8.40 -20.35
CA MET A 157 -3.18 -8.37 -19.45
C MET A 157 -2.98 -9.32 -18.27
N PRO A 158 -3.49 -8.98 -17.08
CA PRO A 158 -3.46 -9.88 -15.93
C PRO A 158 -4.20 -11.18 -16.26
N ILE A 159 -3.68 -12.29 -15.74
CA ILE A 159 -4.32 -13.61 -15.84
C ILE A 159 -5.58 -13.58 -14.98
N ARG A 160 -6.74 -13.88 -15.57
CA ARG A 160 -8.07 -13.87 -14.89
C ARG A 160 -8.74 -15.24 -14.93
N SER A 161 -7.95 -16.31 -14.97
CA SER A 161 -8.48 -17.67 -15.10
C SER A 161 -8.70 -18.27 -13.71
N ASP A 162 -9.95 -18.49 -13.32
CA ASP A 162 -10.30 -19.10 -12.03
C ASP A 162 -9.67 -20.50 -11.86
N MET A 163 -9.51 -21.23 -12.97
CA MET A 163 -8.86 -22.54 -12.98
C MET A 163 -7.36 -22.45 -12.69
N PHE A 164 -6.70 -21.40 -13.19
CA PHE A 164 -5.29 -21.14 -12.88
C PHE A 164 -5.12 -20.89 -11.38
N ASP A 165 -5.94 -20.03 -10.80
CA ASP A 165 -5.87 -19.69 -9.37
C ASP A 165 -6.14 -20.92 -8.49
N THR A 166 -7.15 -21.72 -8.83
CA THR A 166 -7.50 -22.94 -8.10
C THR A 166 -6.35 -23.96 -8.12
N MET A 167 -5.70 -24.17 -9.26
CA MET A 167 -4.60 -25.13 -9.38
C MET A 167 -3.30 -24.61 -8.74
N LEU A 168 -3.06 -23.30 -8.82
CA LEU A 168 -1.93 -22.66 -8.16
C LEU A 168 -2.04 -22.79 -6.64
N LEU A 169 -3.23 -22.55 -6.06
CA LEU A 169 -3.47 -22.74 -4.64
C LEU A 169 -3.24 -24.19 -4.19
N LYS A 170 -3.70 -25.16 -4.98
CA LYS A 170 -3.44 -26.59 -4.69
C LYS A 170 -1.95 -26.91 -4.71
N LEU A 171 -1.20 -26.36 -5.67
CA LEU A 171 0.24 -26.56 -5.78
C LEU A 171 0.94 -26.02 -4.52
N VAL A 172 0.63 -24.80 -4.12
CA VAL A 172 1.23 -24.13 -2.96
C VAL A 172 0.89 -24.83 -1.64
N GLN A 173 -0.29 -25.42 -1.51
CA GLN A 173 -0.67 -26.17 -0.31
C GLN A 173 0.01 -27.55 -0.21
N THR A 174 0.47 -28.09 -1.33
CA THR A 174 1.09 -29.43 -1.39
C THR A 174 2.61 -29.37 -1.20
N SER A 175 3.23 -28.23 -1.53
CA SER A 175 4.66 -27.95 -1.42
C SER A 175 5.03 -27.39 -0.05
#